data_AF-A0A2D5EY26-F1
#
_entry.id   AF-A0A2D5EY26-F1
#
_cell.length_a   1.000
_cell.length_b   1.000
_cell.length_c   1.000
_cell.angle_alpha   90.00
_cell.angle_beta   90.00
_cell.angle_gamma   90.00
#
_symmetry.space_group_name_H-M   'P 1'
#
loop_
_entity.id
_entity.type
_entity.pdbx_description
1 polymer ?
#
loop_
_entity_poly.entity_id
_entity_poly.type
_entity_poly.pdbx_seq_one_letter_code
_entity_poly.pdbx_strand_id
1 'polypeptide(L)'
;MPTSPRVLATLLLFLLALGCGDDDGGLDAGALDAGVDASASFDAGGEDAGALDDAGALDDAGALDDAGALDDAGTDAGALDAGPMEDAGGAADGFGAIAGPCFRVAAELDEATPSYFATRLDFMDDAFDDPEERDLLTPGAREILEEGTAGGSSEISEAFAMEVLARCEGATLLQSETEIRYDPMESTRTDMRVSIDGMPVGVSVTRAFRFPPGSPFTTTDAMGLLEDKLGDILVSSANVEPEFDWVKQILVVMAYADMHEESLRTVWDTLDAETRADTIVYVVITDGDDSPVY
;
A
#
# COMPACT_ATOMS: atom_id res chain seq x y z
N MET A 1 7.69 36.84 62.93
CA MET A 1 7.49 38.11 62.17
C MET A 1 8.33 37.99 60.90
N PRO A 2 7.90 38.45 59.70
CA PRO A 2 6.61 39.08 59.36
C PRO A 2 5.82 38.37 58.23
N THR A 3 4.52 38.73 58.13
CA THR A 3 3.66 38.85 56.93
C THR A 3 3.72 37.86 55.74
N SER A 4 2.60 37.16 55.52
CA SER A 4 2.05 36.83 54.18
C SER A 4 1.41 38.09 53.55
N PRO A 5 1.19 38.14 52.22
CA PRO A 5 -0.21 37.98 51.77
C PRO A 5 -0.44 37.22 50.44
N ARG A 6 -1.67 36.71 50.37
CA ARG A 6 -2.40 36.07 49.25
C ARG A 6 -2.39 36.84 47.92
N VAL A 7 -2.11 36.13 46.83
CA VAL A 7 -2.46 36.40 45.41
C VAL A 7 -2.48 35.02 44.72
N LEU A 8 -3.39 34.60 43.82
CA LEU A 8 -4.80 34.94 43.52
C LEU A 8 -5.39 33.72 42.75
N ALA A 9 -6.72 33.52 42.73
CA ALA A 9 -7.37 32.51 41.88
C ALA A 9 -8.65 33.10 41.24
N THR A 10 -8.65 33.24 39.91
CA THR A 10 -9.77 33.81 39.14
C THR A 10 -10.35 32.75 38.22
N LEU A 11 -11.44 32.12 38.66
CA LEU A 11 -12.26 31.22 37.84
C LEU A 11 -13.15 32.06 36.93
N LEU A 12 -12.96 32.01 35.61
CA LEU A 12 -13.80 32.73 34.65
C LEU A 12 -14.81 31.76 34.00
N LEU A 13 -16.02 31.75 34.55
CA LEU A 13 -17.16 31.02 34.01
C LEU A 13 -17.86 31.91 32.96
N PHE A 14 -17.79 31.54 31.68
CA PHE A 14 -18.57 32.20 30.61
C PHE A 14 -19.82 31.37 30.28
N LEU A 15 -20.98 32.02 30.35
CA LEU A 15 -22.30 31.39 30.20
C LEU A 15 -23.26 32.46 29.68
N LEU A 16 -23.74 32.33 28.43
CA LEU A 16 -24.77 33.10 27.69
C LEU A 16 -24.51 32.86 26.18
N ALA A 17 -25.48 32.74 25.27
CA ALA A 17 -26.94 32.74 25.38
C ALA A 17 -27.58 31.94 24.21
N LEU A 18 -28.85 31.55 24.36
CA LEU A 18 -29.67 31.07 23.24
C LEU A 18 -29.96 32.22 22.26
N GLY A 19 -29.99 31.92 20.96
CA GLY A 19 -30.57 32.78 19.93
C GLY A 19 -31.37 31.94 18.93
N CYS A 20 -32.69 32.09 18.92
CA CYS A 20 -33.54 31.55 17.86
C CYS A 20 -33.56 32.54 16.67
N GLY A 21 -33.62 32.01 15.46
CA GLY A 21 -33.83 32.78 14.23
C GLY A 21 -34.56 31.93 13.21
N ASP A 22 -35.86 32.15 13.11
CA ASP A 22 -36.78 31.60 12.11
C ASP A 22 -37.31 32.82 11.35
N ASP A 23 -37.23 32.85 10.01
CA ASP A 23 -38.23 33.45 9.11
C ASP A 23 -37.78 33.40 7.63
N ASP A 24 -38.78 33.16 6.78
CA ASP A 24 -38.70 32.75 5.39
C ASP A 24 -38.27 33.82 4.36
N GLY A 25 -37.74 33.33 3.22
CA GLY A 25 -37.76 34.03 1.93
C GLY A 25 -36.77 33.42 0.92
N GLY A 26 -37.11 33.05 -0.31
CA GLY A 26 -38.41 33.06 -0.98
C GLY A 26 -38.25 33.32 -2.49
N LEU A 27 -38.85 32.44 -3.33
CA LEU A 27 -38.97 32.55 -4.80
C LEU A 27 -37.67 32.38 -5.63
N ASP A 28 -37.69 32.10 -6.94
CA ASP A 28 -38.55 31.29 -7.84
C ASP A 28 -37.91 31.35 -9.25
N ALA A 29 -38.25 30.41 -10.12
CA ALA A 29 -38.02 30.38 -11.57
C ALA A 29 -36.55 30.26 -12.08
N GLY A 30 -36.29 29.47 -13.13
CA GLY A 30 -37.26 28.71 -13.92
C GLY A 30 -36.64 27.66 -14.84
N ALA A 31 -37.49 26.71 -15.23
CA ALA A 31 -37.20 25.73 -16.27
C ALA A 31 -37.16 26.38 -17.65
N LEU A 32 -36.41 25.77 -18.57
CA LEU A 32 -36.67 25.87 -20.01
C LEU A 32 -36.71 24.47 -20.62
N ASP A 33 -37.76 24.25 -21.41
CA ASP A 33 -38.17 22.99 -22.03
C ASP A 33 -38.32 23.19 -23.56
N ALA A 34 -38.28 22.08 -24.28
CA ALA A 34 -38.83 21.83 -25.62
C ALA A 34 -38.19 22.42 -26.91
N GLY A 35 -38.27 21.59 -27.96
CA GLY A 35 -38.03 21.89 -29.39
C GLY A 35 -36.89 21.05 -30.00
N VAL A 36 -37.03 19.79 -30.44
CA VAL A 36 -38.06 19.07 -31.24
C VAL A 36 -38.06 19.43 -32.75
N ASP A 37 -37.78 18.39 -33.55
CA ASP A 37 -38.00 18.14 -35.00
C ASP A 37 -37.53 19.10 -36.10
N ALA A 38 -36.73 18.54 -37.01
CA ALA A 38 -36.97 18.62 -38.46
C ALA A 38 -36.42 17.38 -39.19
N SER A 39 -37.27 16.74 -40.00
CA SER A 39 -36.96 15.53 -40.78
C SER A 39 -36.31 15.82 -42.13
N ALA A 40 -35.47 14.89 -42.61
CA ALA A 40 -35.20 14.73 -44.04
C ALA A 40 -34.93 13.27 -44.39
N SER A 41 -35.77 12.72 -45.27
CA SER A 41 -35.69 11.37 -45.83
C SER A 41 -34.61 11.24 -46.90
N PHE A 42 -33.91 10.11 -46.95
CA PHE A 42 -33.39 9.54 -48.20
C PHE A 42 -33.59 8.02 -48.25
N ASP A 43 -33.82 7.51 -49.45
CA ASP A 43 -34.35 6.18 -49.75
C ASP A 43 -33.49 5.49 -50.83
N ALA A 44 -33.56 4.14 -50.83
CA ALA A 44 -33.18 3.20 -51.88
C ALA A 44 -31.71 3.03 -52.33
N GLY A 45 -31.32 1.75 -52.41
CA GLY A 45 -30.09 1.24 -53.03
C GLY A 45 -29.20 0.47 -52.05
N GLY A 46 -28.92 -0.82 -52.19
CA GLY A 46 -29.24 -1.76 -53.27
C GLY A 46 -28.01 -2.63 -53.56
N GLU A 47 -28.06 -3.88 -53.11
CA GLU A 47 -27.30 -5.06 -53.58
C GLU A 47 -25.80 -4.90 -53.96
N ASP A 48 -24.90 -5.54 -53.20
CA ASP A 48 -24.07 -6.62 -53.78
C ASP A 48 -23.56 -7.57 -52.68
N ALA A 49 -23.82 -8.87 -52.83
CA ALA A 49 -23.29 -9.92 -51.97
C ALA A 49 -22.17 -10.65 -52.73
N GLY A 50 -21.03 -9.97 -52.87
CA GLY A 50 -19.85 -10.49 -53.57
C GLY A 50 -19.29 -11.75 -52.89
N ALA A 51 -19.38 -12.88 -53.57
CA ALA A 51 -18.75 -14.12 -53.16
C ALA A 51 -17.22 -14.01 -53.16
N LEU A 52 -16.57 -14.71 -52.22
CA LEU A 52 -15.17 -15.09 -52.35
C LEU A 52 -15.10 -16.62 -52.46
N ASP A 53 -14.59 -17.04 -53.61
CA ASP A 53 -14.47 -18.43 -54.05
C ASP A 53 -13.28 -19.17 -53.40
N ASP A 54 -13.26 -20.47 -53.70
CA ASP A 54 -12.09 -21.36 -53.74
C ASP A 54 -11.45 -21.80 -52.43
N ALA A 55 -11.99 -22.93 -51.96
CA ALA A 55 -11.26 -23.94 -51.20
C ALA A 55 -10.04 -24.44 -51.99
N GLY A 56 -8.86 -23.92 -51.67
CA GLY A 56 -7.58 -24.50 -52.06
C GLY A 56 -7.28 -25.78 -51.26
N ALA A 57 -7.34 -26.93 -51.91
CA ALA A 57 -6.89 -28.19 -51.31
C ALA A 57 -5.37 -28.15 -51.06
N LEU A 58 -4.94 -28.68 -49.92
CA LEU A 58 -3.55 -29.08 -49.70
C LEU A 58 -3.51 -30.59 -49.50
N ASP A 59 -2.71 -31.25 -50.34
CA ASP A 59 -2.60 -32.70 -50.41
C ASP A 59 -2.02 -33.31 -49.13
N ASP A 60 -2.51 -34.51 -48.81
CA ASP A 60 -2.16 -35.28 -47.63
C ASP A 60 -1.02 -36.30 -47.92
N ALA A 61 -0.37 -36.77 -46.86
CA ALA A 61 0.48 -37.97 -46.81
C ALA A 61 1.75 -38.03 -47.70
N GLY A 62 2.79 -37.29 -47.31
CA GLY A 62 4.17 -37.49 -47.79
C GLY A 62 5.06 -38.22 -46.78
N ALA A 63 5.22 -39.54 -46.96
CA ALA A 63 6.29 -40.43 -46.48
C ALA A 63 6.93 -40.21 -45.07
N LEU A 64 6.65 -41.15 -44.15
CA LEU A 64 7.53 -41.47 -43.03
C LEU A 64 8.67 -42.37 -43.54
N ASP A 65 9.92 -41.88 -43.50
CA ASP A 65 11.13 -42.71 -43.44
C ASP A 65 12.35 -41.82 -43.12
N ASP A 66 12.85 -41.88 -41.88
CA ASP A 66 14.27 -42.14 -41.61
C ASP A 66 14.51 -42.32 -40.10
N ALA A 67 14.64 -43.56 -39.66
CA ALA A 67 15.06 -43.92 -38.32
C ALA A 67 16.59 -43.78 -38.19
N GLY A 68 17.08 -42.54 -38.20
CA GLY A 68 18.48 -42.20 -37.94
C GLY A 68 18.80 -42.23 -36.45
N ALA A 69 19.56 -43.22 -35.99
CA ALA A 69 20.07 -43.26 -34.62
C ALA A 69 21.09 -42.13 -34.39
N LEU A 70 20.87 -41.33 -33.34
CA LEU A 70 21.88 -40.46 -32.76
C LEU A 70 22.30 -41.05 -31.42
N ASP A 71 23.45 -41.72 -31.42
CA ASP A 71 24.16 -42.08 -30.20
C ASP A 71 24.74 -40.84 -29.52
N ASP A 72 24.75 -40.91 -28.19
CA ASP A 72 25.69 -40.24 -27.28
C ASP A 72 25.75 -38.70 -27.24
N ALA A 73 25.00 -38.14 -26.28
CA ALA A 73 25.46 -37.01 -25.47
C ALA A 73 24.87 -37.13 -24.05
N GLY A 74 25.13 -38.26 -23.37
CA GLY A 74 24.67 -38.54 -22.01
C GLY A 74 25.38 -37.67 -20.97
N THR A 75 25.10 -36.37 -20.94
CA THR A 75 25.78 -35.40 -20.08
C THR A 75 24.80 -34.72 -19.13
N ASP A 76 24.87 -35.17 -17.88
CA ASP A 76 24.60 -34.40 -16.66
C ASP A 76 23.38 -33.46 -16.66
N ALA A 77 22.20 -34.07 -16.50
CA ALA A 77 21.09 -33.46 -15.78
C ALA A 77 20.98 -34.10 -14.39
N GLY A 78 22.10 -34.11 -13.64
CA GLY A 78 22.02 -34.24 -12.19
C GLY A 78 21.04 -33.22 -11.65
N ALA A 79 20.13 -33.65 -10.79
CA ALA A 79 19.12 -32.76 -10.22
C ALA A 79 19.81 -31.50 -9.67
N LEU A 80 19.32 -30.33 -10.06
CA LEU A 80 19.58 -29.13 -9.29
C LEU A 80 18.94 -29.37 -7.92
N ASP A 81 19.80 -29.80 -7.00
CA ASP A 81 19.56 -29.77 -5.57
C ASP A 81 19.28 -28.32 -5.23
N ALA A 82 18.00 -27.95 -5.27
CA ALA A 82 17.47 -26.82 -4.55
C ALA A 82 17.61 -27.15 -3.07
N GLY A 83 18.86 -27.13 -2.60
CA GLY A 83 19.20 -27.23 -1.20
C GLY A 83 18.40 -26.17 -0.44
N PRO A 84 18.14 -26.39 0.86
CA PRO A 84 17.37 -25.44 1.65
C PRO A 84 17.97 -24.05 1.46
N MET A 85 17.14 -23.11 0.97
CA MET A 85 17.51 -21.71 0.87
C MET A 85 17.97 -21.30 2.27
N GLU A 86 19.26 -21.02 2.43
CA GLU A 86 19.85 -20.80 3.75
C GLU A 86 19.12 -19.63 4.40
N ASP A 87 18.48 -19.87 5.55
CA ASP A 87 17.71 -18.86 6.29
C ASP A 87 18.59 -17.62 6.51
N ALA A 88 18.32 -16.57 5.73
CA ALA A 88 19.05 -15.32 5.72
C ALA A 88 18.65 -14.44 6.90
N GLY A 89 18.81 -14.99 8.12
CA GLY A 89 18.27 -14.43 9.35
C GLY A 89 16.75 -14.53 9.39
N GLY A 90 16.22 -15.57 10.03
CA GLY A 90 14.79 -15.64 10.32
C GLY A 90 14.34 -14.41 11.13
N ALA A 91 13.16 -13.89 10.82
CA ALA A 91 12.54 -12.82 11.59
C ALA A 91 12.38 -13.22 13.06
N ALA A 92 12.36 -12.24 13.97
CA ALA A 92 12.12 -12.51 15.38
C ALA A 92 10.71 -13.09 15.65
N ASP A 93 10.54 -13.78 16.78
CA ASP A 93 9.25 -14.31 17.24
C ASP A 93 8.22 -13.18 17.49
N GLY A 94 6.94 -13.47 17.32
CA GLY A 94 5.81 -12.54 17.56
C GLY A 94 4.49 -13.15 17.07
N PHE A 95 3.43 -12.33 16.90
CA PHE A 95 2.17 -12.78 16.31
C PHE A 95 2.34 -13.12 14.81
N GLY A 96 1.80 -14.25 14.35
CA GLY A 96 1.95 -14.69 12.96
C GLY A 96 3.39 -15.07 12.55
N ALA A 97 3.53 -15.73 11.41
CA ALA A 97 4.80 -16.16 10.85
C ALA A 97 5.27 -15.25 9.71
N ILE A 98 6.46 -14.66 9.84
CA ILE A 98 7.07 -13.88 8.76
C ILE A 98 7.95 -14.79 7.90
N ALA A 99 7.80 -14.71 6.58
CA ALA A 99 8.57 -15.51 5.62
C ALA A 99 8.99 -14.68 4.40
N GLY A 100 10.24 -14.85 3.96
CA GLY A 100 10.81 -14.07 2.86
C GLY A 100 12.17 -13.46 3.22
N PRO A 101 12.69 -12.56 2.38
CA PRO A 101 13.98 -11.93 2.60
C PRO A 101 13.89 -10.80 3.64
N CYS A 102 14.46 -11.04 4.82
CA CYS A 102 14.67 -10.03 5.85
C CYS A 102 16.03 -9.31 5.73
N PHE A 103 16.23 -8.26 6.54
CA PHE A 103 17.45 -7.44 6.61
C PHE A 103 17.87 -6.84 5.26
N ARG A 104 16.89 -6.37 4.48
CA ARG A 104 17.10 -5.78 3.15
C ARG A 104 17.15 -4.26 3.17
N VAL A 105 16.40 -3.61 4.06
CA VAL A 105 16.21 -2.15 4.08
C VAL A 105 17.49 -1.42 4.46
N ALA A 106 18.22 -1.89 5.46
CA ALA A 106 19.42 -1.22 5.99
C ALA A 106 20.50 -0.97 4.91
N ALA A 107 20.62 -1.86 3.92
CA ALA A 107 21.59 -1.73 2.83
C ALA A 107 21.23 -0.63 1.80
N GLU A 108 19.97 -0.18 1.77
CA GLU A 108 19.45 0.78 0.79
C GLU A 108 19.33 2.21 1.37
N LEU A 109 19.61 2.40 2.68
CA LEU A 109 19.39 3.68 3.36
C LEU A 109 20.33 4.80 2.92
N ASP A 110 21.56 4.46 2.48
CA ASP A 110 22.56 5.40 1.95
C ASP A 110 22.53 5.53 0.41
N GLU A 111 21.77 4.66 -0.30
CA GLU A 111 21.74 4.62 -1.76
C GLU A 111 20.64 5.51 -2.32
N ALA A 112 20.94 6.43 -3.23
CA ALA A 112 19.94 7.37 -3.79
C ALA A 112 19.00 6.75 -4.86
N THR A 113 18.86 5.42 -4.86
CA THR A 113 18.02 4.67 -5.81
C THR A 113 16.77 4.12 -5.13
N PRO A 114 15.61 4.14 -5.81
CA PRO A 114 14.39 3.55 -5.28
C PRO A 114 14.44 2.02 -5.37
N SER A 115 13.92 1.36 -4.34
CA SER A 115 14.04 -0.09 -4.15
C SER A 115 12.66 -0.69 -3.89
N TYR A 116 12.51 -1.99 -4.16
CA TYR A 116 11.23 -2.69 -3.99
C TYR A 116 11.49 -4.07 -3.40
N PHE A 117 10.83 -4.36 -2.29
CA PHE A 117 10.91 -5.62 -1.58
C PHE A 117 9.52 -6.20 -1.36
N ALA A 118 9.44 -7.52 -1.29
CA ALA A 118 8.24 -8.25 -0.89
C ALA A 118 8.62 -9.28 0.17
N THR A 119 7.81 -9.35 1.23
CA THR A 119 7.87 -10.34 2.31
C THR A 119 6.46 -10.84 2.60
N ARG A 120 6.30 -11.88 3.42
CA ARG A 120 5.00 -12.42 3.83
C ARG A 120 4.80 -12.33 5.34
N LEU A 121 3.55 -12.17 5.76
CA LEU A 121 3.08 -12.35 7.13
C LEU A 121 1.85 -13.26 7.12
N ASP A 122 2.00 -14.47 7.63
CA ASP A 122 0.93 -15.46 7.76
C ASP A 122 0.30 -15.38 9.16
N PHE A 123 -0.98 -15.01 9.20
CA PHE A 123 -1.82 -14.96 10.40
C PHE A 123 -2.24 -16.36 10.87
N MET A 124 -2.05 -17.40 10.04
CA MET A 124 -2.51 -18.77 10.29
C MET A 124 -4.04 -18.82 10.50
N ASP A 125 -4.53 -19.69 11.39
CA ASP A 125 -5.95 -19.81 11.76
C ASP A 125 -6.35 -18.85 12.92
N ASP A 126 -5.69 -17.67 13.02
CA ASP A 126 -5.84 -16.71 14.11
C ASP A 126 -6.00 -15.29 13.55
N ALA A 127 -7.09 -14.62 13.91
CA ALA A 127 -7.46 -13.34 13.32
C ALA A 127 -6.78 -12.12 13.97
N PHE A 128 -6.06 -12.27 15.09
CA PHE A 128 -5.67 -11.15 15.95
C PHE A 128 -6.89 -10.39 16.51
N ASP A 129 -7.84 -11.12 17.10
CA ASP A 129 -9.09 -10.55 17.65
C ASP A 129 -9.21 -10.64 19.19
N ASP A 130 -8.29 -11.30 19.89
CA ASP A 130 -8.20 -11.27 21.36
C ASP A 130 -7.29 -10.11 21.82
N PRO A 131 -7.76 -9.21 22.70
CA PRO A 131 -6.91 -8.20 23.33
C PRO A 131 -5.67 -8.75 24.06
N GLU A 132 -5.65 -10.02 24.49
CA GLU A 132 -4.47 -10.68 25.07
C GLU A 132 -3.36 -10.93 24.03
N GLU A 133 -3.67 -11.03 22.73
CA GLU A 133 -2.68 -11.21 21.65
C GLU A 133 -1.83 -9.96 21.41
N ARG A 134 -2.26 -8.79 21.88
CA ARG A 134 -1.46 -7.55 21.80
C ARG A 134 -0.07 -7.71 22.42
N ASP A 135 0.07 -8.50 23.48
CA ASP A 135 1.36 -8.77 24.14
C ASP A 135 2.31 -9.67 23.31
N LEU A 136 1.85 -10.22 22.18
CA LEU A 136 2.66 -10.93 21.18
C LEU A 136 3.30 -9.99 20.15
N LEU A 137 2.88 -8.71 20.12
CA LEU A 137 3.47 -7.70 19.25
C LEU A 137 4.68 -7.00 19.89
N THR A 138 5.56 -6.49 19.03
CA THR A 138 6.69 -5.64 19.41
C THR A 138 6.23 -4.34 20.11
N PRO A 139 7.09 -3.70 20.93
CA PRO A 139 6.72 -2.50 21.67
C PRO A 139 6.15 -1.38 20.81
N GLY A 140 6.76 -1.08 19.65
CA GLY A 140 6.29 -0.02 18.75
C GLY A 140 4.94 -0.33 18.09
N ALA A 141 4.70 -1.60 17.72
CA ALA A 141 3.41 -2.01 17.18
C ALA A 141 2.29 -1.91 18.23
N ARG A 142 2.57 -2.24 19.51
CA ARG A 142 1.63 -1.99 20.61
C ARG A 142 1.36 -0.51 20.86
N GLU A 143 2.40 0.32 20.81
CA GLU A 143 2.29 1.78 21.01
C GLU A 143 1.34 2.41 19.98
N ILE A 144 1.46 2.03 18.70
CA ILE A 144 0.51 2.43 17.63
C ILE A 144 -0.94 1.99 17.96
N LEU A 145 -1.16 0.77 18.47
CA LEU A 145 -2.49 0.28 18.89
C LEU A 145 -3.03 0.89 20.20
N GLU A 146 -2.20 1.59 20.97
CA GLU A 146 -2.57 2.26 22.22
C GLU A 146 -2.85 3.76 22.00
N GLU A 147 -2.09 4.42 21.13
CA GLU A 147 -2.29 5.82 20.77
C GLU A 147 -3.43 6.01 19.76
N GLY A 148 -3.57 5.08 18.81
CA GLY A 148 -4.49 5.18 17.68
C GLY A 148 -3.99 6.11 16.57
N THR A 149 -4.78 6.21 15.49
CA THR A 149 -4.46 7.05 14.32
C THR A 149 -4.92 8.49 14.50
N ALA A 150 -4.31 9.48 13.83
CA ALA A 150 -4.88 10.84 13.80
C ALA A 150 -6.23 10.87 13.06
N GLY A 151 -6.50 9.86 12.24
CA GLY A 151 -7.86 9.40 11.96
C GLY A 151 -7.93 8.33 10.87
N GLY A 152 -8.82 7.35 11.04
CA GLY A 152 -9.11 6.35 10.00
C GLY A 152 -9.56 5.01 10.54
N SER A 153 -9.23 3.95 9.82
CA SER A 153 -9.41 2.55 10.20
C SER A 153 -8.10 1.76 10.04
N SER A 154 -6.97 2.47 10.05
CA SER A 154 -5.67 1.96 9.58
C SER A 154 -4.78 1.43 10.71
N GLU A 155 -5.20 1.59 11.97
CA GLU A 155 -4.47 1.23 13.20
C GLU A 155 -3.89 -0.20 13.17
N ILE A 156 -4.68 -1.19 12.74
CA ILE A 156 -4.21 -2.58 12.64
C ILE A 156 -3.14 -2.72 11.53
N SER A 157 -3.37 -2.14 10.35
CA SER A 157 -2.38 -2.21 9.26
C SER A 157 -1.08 -1.46 9.56
N GLU A 158 -1.13 -0.36 10.31
CA GLU A 158 0.06 0.37 10.75
C GLU A 158 0.81 -0.38 11.84
N ALA A 159 0.10 -0.96 12.82
CA ALA A 159 0.72 -1.81 13.83
C ALA A 159 1.41 -3.03 13.20
N PHE A 160 0.79 -3.68 12.21
CA PHE A 160 1.43 -4.81 11.52
C PHE A 160 2.55 -4.40 10.55
N ALA A 161 2.48 -3.21 9.93
CA ALA A 161 3.63 -2.63 9.22
C ALA A 161 4.83 -2.41 10.15
N MET A 162 4.61 -1.82 11.33
CA MET A 162 5.64 -1.64 12.37
C MET A 162 6.16 -3.00 12.88
N GLU A 163 5.28 -3.97 13.11
CA GLU A 163 5.61 -5.31 13.59
C GLU A 163 6.56 -6.04 12.62
N VAL A 164 6.24 -6.02 11.32
CA VAL A 164 7.07 -6.66 10.29
C VAL A 164 8.42 -5.94 10.16
N LEU A 165 8.43 -4.60 10.11
CA LEU A 165 9.69 -3.84 10.08
C LEU A 165 10.54 -4.08 11.33
N ALA A 166 9.93 -4.20 12.52
CA ALA A 166 10.65 -4.48 13.76
C ALA A 166 11.29 -5.88 13.76
N ARG A 167 10.53 -6.90 13.36
CA ARG A 167 10.97 -8.31 13.42
C ARG A 167 11.87 -8.73 12.25
N CYS A 168 11.71 -8.11 11.08
CA CYS A 168 12.39 -8.48 9.84
C CYS A 168 13.51 -7.48 9.45
N GLU A 169 13.40 -6.21 9.82
CA GLU A 169 14.39 -5.16 9.48
C GLU A 169 15.05 -4.52 10.72
N GLY A 170 14.69 -4.98 11.93
CA GLY A 170 15.25 -4.46 13.19
C GLY A 170 14.76 -3.05 13.55
N ALA A 171 13.65 -2.60 12.97
CA ALA A 171 13.11 -1.27 13.20
C ALA A 171 12.68 -1.03 14.66
N THR A 172 12.90 0.18 15.16
CA THR A 172 12.39 0.65 16.46
C THR A 172 11.57 1.91 16.24
N LEU A 173 10.35 2.00 16.79
CA LEU A 173 9.54 3.22 16.71
C LEU A 173 10.27 4.40 17.37
N LEU A 174 10.22 5.57 16.73
CA LEU A 174 10.71 6.83 17.26
C LEU A 174 9.56 7.81 17.54
N GLN A 175 8.60 7.90 16.61
CA GLN A 175 7.40 8.74 16.71
C GLN A 175 6.21 8.12 15.96
N SER A 176 4.99 8.29 16.47
CA SER A 176 3.74 8.01 15.74
C SER A 176 3.28 9.19 14.87
N GLU A 177 2.30 8.98 13.99
CA GLU A 177 1.70 10.01 13.10
C GLU A 177 1.36 11.32 13.84
N THR A 178 0.87 11.20 15.08
CA THR A 178 0.36 12.33 15.87
C THR A 178 1.48 13.20 16.46
N GLU A 179 2.70 12.68 16.54
CA GLU A 179 3.85 13.37 17.12
C GLU A 179 4.71 14.11 16.07
N ILE A 180 4.73 13.60 14.83
CA ILE A 180 5.50 14.17 13.72
C ILE A 180 4.88 15.50 13.27
N ARG A 181 5.72 16.51 13.02
CA ARG A 181 5.28 17.85 12.62
C ARG A 181 5.74 18.24 11.23
N TYR A 182 4.95 19.11 10.62
CA TYR A 182 5.11 19.58 9.24
C TYR A 182 4.84 21.08 9.16
N ASP A 183 5.55 21.80 8.28
CA ASP A 183 5.28 23.18 7.91
C ASP A 183 5.00 23.24 6.38
N PRO A 184 3.75 23.49 5.95
CA PRO A 184 2.58 23.85 6.75
C PRO A 184 1.98 22.65 7.51
N MET A 185 1.31 22.95 8.63
CA MET A 185 0.63 21.97 9.52
C MET A 185 -0.43 21.10 8.83
N GLU A 186 -0.97 21.58 7.70
CA GLU A 186 -1.98 20.90 6.86
C GLU A 186 -1.34 20.09 5.70
N SER A 187 -0.02 19.81 5.77
CA SER A 187 0.68 18.94 4.81
C SER A 187 0.18 17.50 4.89
N THR A 188 0.38 16.74 3.81
CA THR A 188 0.42 15.27 3.86
C THR A 188 1.35 14.80 4.98
N ARG A 189 0.94 13.70 5.64
CA ARG A 189 1.62 13.10 6.79
C ARG A 189 2.14 11.70 6.48
N THR A 190 3.19 11.35 7.21
CA THR A 190 3.79 10.03 7.33
C THR A 190 3.27 9.37 8.60
N ASP A 191 2.87 8.09 8.51
CA ASP A 191 2.14 7.39 9.57
C ASP A 191 3.02 7.04 10.79
N MET A 192 4.32 6.86 10.59
CA MET A 192 5.28 6.70 11.68
C MET A 192 6.71 7.07 11.27
N ARG A 193 7.57 7.32 12.25
CA ARG A 193 9.02 7.47 12.09
C ARG A 193 9.71 6.42 12.92
N VAL A 194 10.63 5.68 12.31
CA VAL A 194 11.34 4.55 12.92
C VAL A 194 12.86 4.76 12.85
N SER A 195 13.60 3.99 13.64
CA SER A 195 15.04 3.84 13.50
C SER A 195 15.37 2.48 12.91
N ILE A 196 16.13 2.44 11.82
CA ILE A 196 16.70 1.22 11.22
C ILE A 196 18.22 1.45 11.11
N ASP A 197 19.01 0.51 11.63
CA ASP A 197 20.47 0.64 11.83
C ASP A 197 20.93 1.98 12.46
N GLY A 198 20.10 2.52 13.38
CA GLY A 198 20.36 3.79 14.06
C GLY A 198 20.05 5.06 13.23
N MET A 199 19.59 4.91 11.98
CA MET A 199 19.19 6.03 11.11
C MET A 199 17.67 6.27 11.19
N PRO A 200 17.20 7.54 11.20
CA PRO A 200 15.78 7.86 11.18
C PRO A 200 15.19 7.65 9.78
N VAL A 201 14.07 6.93 9.71
CA VAL A 201 13.37 6.56 8.46
C VAL A 201 11.89 6.89 8.61
N GLY A 202 11.33 7.59 7.63
CA GLY A 202 9.88 7.81 7.55
C GLY A 202 9.19 6.58 7.00
N VAL A 203 8.01 6.23 7.52
CA VAL A 203 7.23 5.08 7.06
C VAL A 203 5.79 5.50 6.83
N SER A 204 5.34 5.41 5.59
CA SER A 204 3.94 5.54 5.21
C SER A 204 3.34 4.16 4.97
N VAL A 205 2.06 3.97 5.33
CA VAL A 205 1.37 2.68 5.26
C VAL A 205 0.16 2.78 4.34
N THR A 206 -0.05 1.76 3.53
CA THR A 206 -1.25 1.64 2.71
C THR A 206 -1.66 0.20 2.47
N ARG A 207 -2.84 0.00 1.88
CA ARG A 207 -3.47 -1.31 1.72
C ARG A 207 -3.83 -1.54 0.26
N ALA A 208 -3.19 -2.52 -0.37
CA ALA A 208 -3.52 -3.00 -1.70
C ALA A 208 -4.67 -4.02 -1.59
N PHE A 209 -5.88 -3.49 -1.55
CA PHE A 209 -7.12 -4.26 -1.36
C PHE A 209 -8.30 -3.59 -2.07
N ARG A 210 -9.33 -4.38 -2.41
CA ARG A 210 -10.61 -3.88 -2.92
C ARG A 210 -11.77 -4.58 -2.22
N PHE A 211 -12.67 -3.79 -1.64
CA PHE A 211 -13.93 -4.28 -1.09
C PHE A 211 -14.99 -4.53 -2.20
N PRO A 212 -15.84 -5.58 -2.09
CA PRO A 212 -15.81 -6.66 -1.10
C PRO A 212 -14.63 -7.62 -1.29
N PRO A 213 -14.19 -8.35 -0.24
CA PRO A 213 -13.13 -9.34 -0.32
C PRO A 213 -13.29 -10.29 -1.52
N GLY A 214 -12.16 -10.61 -2.18
CA GLY A 214 -12.15 -11.39 -3.42
C GLY A 214 -12.51 -10.60 -4.69
N SER A 215 -12.79 -9.29 -4.59
CA SER A 215 -12.84 -8.42 -5.77
C SER A 215 -11.44 -8.24 -6.35
N PRO A 216 -11.27 -8.28 -7.69
CA PRO A 216 -9.95 -8.15 -8.29
C PRO A 216 -9.38 -6.74 -8.08
N PHE A 217 -8.21 -6.68 -7.45
CA PHE A 217 -7.32 -5.54 -7.50
C PHE A 217 -6.52 -5.61 -8.81
N THR A 218 -6.57 -4.56 -9.61
CA THR A 218 -6.01 -4.55 -10.98
C THR A 218 -4.78 -3.64 -11.06
N THR A 219 -4.02 -3.74 -12.15
CA THR A 219 -2.91 -2.82 -12.43
C THR A 219 -3.36 -1.35 -12.53
N THR A 220 -4.61 -1.05 -12.90
CA THR A 220 -5.15 0.31 -12.84
C THR A 220 -5.29 0.81 -11.41
N ASP A 221 -5.62 -0.09 -10.48
CA ASP A 221 -5.81 0.25 -9.06
C ASP A 221 -4.46 0.38 -8.36
N ALA A 222 -3.52 -0.51 -8.67
CA ALA A 222 -2.13 -0.40 -8.27
C ALA A 222 -1.47 0.90 -8.78
N MET A 223 -1.78 1.32 -10.01
CA MET A 223 -1.30 2.60 -10.57
C MET A 223 -1.81 3.78 -9.75
N GLY A 224 -3.14 3.89 -9.58
CA GLY A 224 -3.72 4.96 -8.80
C GLY A 224 -3.23 4.98 -7.34
N LEU A 225 -3.06 3.81 -6.73
CA LEU A 225 -2.55 3.68 -5.35
C LEU A 225 -1.09 4.13 -5.22
N LEU A 226 -0.21 3.70 -6.14
CA LEU A 226 1.21 4.04 -6.07
C LEU A 226 1.49 5.49 -6.50
N GLU A 227 0.81 6.02 -7.53
CA GLU A 227 0.95 7.43 -7.91
C GLU A 227 0.50 8.38 -6.78
N ASP A 228 -0.63 8.09 -6.13
CA ASP A 228 -1.14 8.84 -4.98
C ASP A 228 -0.17 8.77 -3.79
N LYS A 229 0.20 7.55 -3.35
CA LYS A 229 1.00 7.36 -2.15
C LYS A 229 2.47 7.78 -2.29
N LEU A 230 3.07 7.64 -3.47
CA LEU A 230 4.43 8.14 -3.72
C LEU A 230 4.45 9.68 -3.86
N GLY A 231 3.40 10.28 -4.44
CA GLY A 231 3.22 11.74 -4.44
C GLY A 231 3.08 12.31 -3.02
N ASP A 232 2.28 11.65 -2.18
CA ASP A 232 2.13 11.95 -0.75
C ASP A 232 3.47 11.88 0.02
N ILE A 233 4.28 10.85 -0.26
CA ILE A 233 5.63 10.68 0.31
C ILE A 233 6.54 11.86 -0.05
N LEU A 234 6.54 12.30 -1.32
CA LEU A 234 7.32 13.46 -1.74
C LEU A 234 6.90 14.76 -1.04
N VAL A 235 5.59 14.95 -0.80
CA VAL A 235 5.07 16.13 -0.09
C VAL A 235 5.43 16.09 1.40
N SER A 236 5.24 14.94 2.07
CA SER A 236 5.56 14.78 3.48
C SER A 236 7.07 14.92 3.76
N SER A 237 7.93 14.30 2.95
CA SER A 237 9.39 14.49 2.99
C SER A 237 9.82 15.94 2.79
N ALA A 238 9.15 16.71 1.93
CA ALA A 238 9.52 18.10 1.67
C ALA A 238 9.11 19.08 2.80
N ASN A 239 8.08 18.73 3.58
CA ASN A 239 7.44 19.62 4.55
C ASN A 239 7.69 19.23 6.02
N VAL A 240 8.31 18.09 6.31
CA VAL A 240 8.60 17.66 7.69
C VAL A 240 9.48 18.68 8.43
N GLU A 241 9.15 18.97 9.69
CA GLU A 241 9.97 19.87 10.52
C GLU A 241 11.36 19.24 10.76
N PRO A 242 12.48 20.00 10.70
CA PRO A 242 13.86 19.44 10.78
C PRO A 242 14.22 18.63 12.04
N GLU A 243 13.38 18.63 13.09
CA GLU A 243 13.54 17.77 14.27
C GLU A 243 13.12 16.32 14.00
N PHE A 244 12.20 16.11 13.05
CA PHE A 244 11.62 14.82 12.66
C PHE A 244 12.12 14.32 11.29
N ASP A 245 13.11 15.00 10.71
CA ASP A 245 13.70 14.65 9.40
C ASP A 245 14.22 13.20 9.35
N TRP A 246 14.23 12.60 8.16
CA TRP A 246 14.62 11.20 7.92
C TRP A 246 15.56 11.08 6.72
N VAL A 247 16.44 10.07 6.75
CA VAL A 247 17.40 9.86 5.64
C VAL A 247 16.74 9.26 4.40
N LYS A 248 15.62 8.56 4.59
CA LYS A 248 14.86 7.84 3.56
C LYS A 248 13.40 7.63 4.02
N GLN A 249 12.50 7.41 3.07
CA GLN A 249 11.09 7.05 3.34
C GLN A 249 10.75 5.69 2.73
N ILE A 250 9.92 4.92 3.46
CA ILE A 250 9.39 3.62 3.05
C ILE A 250 7.88 3.74 2.86
N LEU A 251 7.35 3.22 1.74
CA LEU A 251 5.94 2.90 1.58
C LEU A 251 5.73 1.42 1.92
N VAL A 252 5.19 1.12 3.09
CA VAL A 252 4.74 -0.24 3.42
C VAL A 252 3.36 -0.45 2.79
N VAL A 253 3.22 -1.54 2.03
CA VAL A 253 1.95 -1.91 1.41
C VAL A 253 1.50 -3.26 1.93
N MET A 254 0.42 -3.28 2.71
CA MET A 254 -0.25 -4.54 3.09
C MET A 254 -1.04 -5.04 1.87
N ALA A 255 -0.68 -6.22 1.35
CA ALA A 255 -1.22 -6.78 0.12
C ALA A 255 -1.98 -8.08 0.40
N TYR A 256 -3.29 -8.08 0.13
CA TYR A 256 -4.23 -9.11 0.58
C TYR A 256 -4.03 -10.53 -0.01
N ALA A 257 -3.19 -10.66 -1.04
CA ALA A 257 -2.75 -11.93 -1.62
C ALA A 257 -1.66 -11.66 -2.67
N ASP A 258 -0.97 -12.72 -3.13
CA ASP A 258 0.04 -12.67 -4.19
C ASP A 258 -0.36 -11.82 -5.42
N MET A 259 -1.59 -11.96 -5.92
CA MET A 259 -2.08 -11.19 -7.09
C MET A 259 -2.12 -9.66 -6.89
N HIS A 260 -2.13 -9.20 -5.64
CA HIS A 260 -2.04 -7.78 -5.29
C HIS A 260 -0.59 -7.30 -5.39
N GLU A 261 0.38 -8.08 -4.89
CA GLU A 261 1.81 -7.82 -5.10
C GLU A 261 2.15 -7.86 -6.59
N GLU A 262 1.72 -8.88 -7.34
CA GLU A 262 1.97 -8.98 -8.79
C GLU A 262 1.48 -7.72 -9.54
N SER A 263 0.33 -7.17 -9.14
CA SER A 263 -0.22 -5.94 -9.70
C SER A 263 0.61 -4.70 -9.32
N LEU A 264 1.02 -4.57 -8.05
CA LEU A 264 1.91 -3.52 -7.58
C LEU A 264 3.28 -3.57 -8.27
N ARG A 265 3.87 -4.75 -8.39
CA ARG A 265 5.16 -5.01 -9.03
C ARG A 265 5.15 -4.63 -10.50
N THR A 266 4.10 -5.08 -11.22
CA THR A 266 3.88 -4.76 -12.63
C THR A 266 3.80 -3.25 -12.86
N VAL A 267 3.09 -2.53 -11.99
CA VAL A 267 2.98 -1.07 -12.06
C VAL A 267 4.30 -0.40 -11.69
N TRP A 268 4.92 -0.80 -10.57
CA TRP A 268 6.18 -0.24 -10.10
C TRP A 268 7.23 -0.24 -11.20
N ASP A 269 7.37 -1.34 -11.95
CA ASP A 269 8.31 -1.44 -13.07
C ASP A 269 8.06 -0.44 -14.21
N THR A 270 6.84 0.09 -14.34
CA THR A 270 6.45 1.10 -15.35
C THR A 270 6.51 2.55 -14.87
N LEU A 271 6.51 2.82 -13.55
CA LEU A 271 6.59 4.18 -13.01
C LEU A 271 7.89 4.87 -13.41
N ASP A 272 7.86 6.17 -13.63
CA ASP A 272 9.06 6.95 -13.91
C ASP A 272 9.92 7.20 -12.66
N ALA A 273 11.12 7.76 -12.85
CA ALA A 273 12.07 7.99 -11.77
C ALA A 273 11.72 9.18 -10.85
N GLU A 274 10.91 10.14 -11.31
CA GLU A 274 10.44 11.26 -10.48
C GLU A 274 9.36 10.77 -9.50
N THR A 275 8.45 9.90 -9.95
CA THR A 275 7.43 9.26 -9.11
C THR A 275 8.04 8.27 -8.11
N ARG A 276 9.00 7.43 -8.51
CA ARG A 276 9.66 6.50 -7.56
C ARG A 276 10.59 7.22 -6.57
N ALA A 277 11.24 8.29 -7.02
CA ALA A 277 12.17 9.11 -6.25
C ALA A 277 13.22 8.29 -5.49
N ASP A 278 13.48 8.63 -4.21
CA ASP A 278 14.40 7.91 -3.32
C ASP A 278 13.62 7.08 -2.28
N THR A 279 12.56 6.40 -2.73
CA THR A 279 11.60 5.68 -1.88
C THR A 279 11.83 4.17 -1.94
N ILE A 280 11.70 3.49 -0.80
CA ILE A 280 11.58 2.03 -0.76
C ILE A 280 10.09 1.66 -0.75
N VAL A 281 9.64 0.81 -1.67
CA VAL A 281 8.34 0.14 -1.55
C VAL A 281 8.55 -1.22 -0.89
N TYR A 282 7.90 -1.44 0.25
CA TYR A 282 8.03 -2.66 1.05
C TYR A 282 6.67 -3.35 1.15
N VAL A 283 6.44 -4.35 0.30
CA VAL A 283 5.16 -5.05 0.26
C VAL A 283 5.16 -6.19 1.28
N VAL A 284 4.13 -6.22 2.12
CA VAL A 284 3.83 -7.31 3.04
C VAL A 284 2.63 -8.04 2.48
N ILE A 285 2.84 -9.21 1.88
CA ILE A 285 1.77 -10.11 1.47
C ILE A 285 1.20 -10.73 2.74
N THR A 286 -0.10 -10.62 2.97
CA THR A 286 -0.77 -11.27 4.10
C THR A 286 -1.37 -12.60 3.68
N ASP A 287 -1.30 -13.58 4.58
CA ASP A 287 -1.91 -14.91 4.47
C ASP A 287 -2.66 -15.25 5.78
N GLY A 288 -3.51 -16.27 5.76
CA GLY A 288 -4.26 -16.72 6.94
C GLY A 288 -5.55 -15.90 7.19
N ASP A 289 -5.98 -15.83 8.45
CA ASP A 289 -7.16 -15.05 8.89
C ASP A 289 -6.87 -13.52 9.01
N ASP A 290 -6.14 -12.96 8.04
CA ASP A 290 -5.63 -11.58 7.96
C ASP A 290 -6.67 -10.44 7.95
N SER A 291 -7.96 -10.76 8.11
CA SER A 291 -9.06 -9.85 7.81
C SER A 291 -9.06 -8.53 8.60
N PRO A 292 -8.58 -8.42 9.87
CA PRO A 292 -8.57 -7.13 10.56
C PRO A 292 -7.58 -6.10 10.01
N VAL A 293 -6.71 -6.49 9.07
CA VAL A 293 -5.82 -5.55 8.36
C VAL A 293 -6.61 -4.68 7.36
N TYR A 294 -7.79 -5.09 6.87
CA TYR A 294 -8.46 -4.53 5.67
C TYR A 294 -9.85 -3.91 5.89
#